data_AF-A0A7Y5UXH3-F1
#
_entry.id   AF-A0A7Y5UXH3-F1
#
_cell.length_a   1.000
_cell.length_b   1.000
_cell.length_c   1.000
_cell.angle_alpha   90.00
_cell.angle_beta   90.00
_cell.angle_gamma   90.00
#
_symmetry.space_group_name_H-M   'P 1'
#
loop_
_entity.id
_entity.type
_entity.pdbx_description
1 polymer ?
#
loop_
_entity_poly.entity_id
_entity_poly.type
_entity_poly.pdbx_seq_one_letter_code
_entity_poly.pdbx_strand_id
1 'polypeptide(L)'
;MPVSSHPAPGIPELAGLCAMADATRPGLGVDDCVARLKRYHYLFKRLHQIFTARLTAEPLYELKTAFSHHAYLCAEHVSALRQRVGEMREPPLGLEQVPHPALEVLADEVLAAPTTAELVLGLYEVLIPALAAALEQHVAETN
;
A
#
# COMPACT_ATOMS: atom_id res chain seq x y z
N MET A 1 0.62 34.08 -19.50
CA MET A 1 1.92 34.77 -19.34
C MET A 1 2.86 33.83 -18.61
N PRO A 2 4.08 33.56 -19.09
CA PRO A 2 5.02 32.76 -18.30
C PRO A 2 5.53 33.65 -17.17
N VAL A 3 5.28 33.24 -15.92
CA VAL A 3 5.90 33.86 -14.74
C VAL A 3 7.30 33.28 -14.65
N SER A 4 8.31 34.05 -15.04
CA SER A 4 9.71 33.71 -14.76
C SER A 4 9.98 33.99 -13.28
N SER A 5 9.79 32.99 -12.42
CA SER A 5 10.14 33.07 -11.00
C SER A 5 11.65 32.80 -10.84
N HIS A 6 12.48 33.82 -11.03
CA HIS A 6 13.86 33.72 -10.57
C HIS A 6 13.87 33.81 -9.04
N PRO A 7 14.41 32.82 -8.31
CA PRO A 7 14.50 32.90 -6.87
C PRO A 7 15.33 34.11 -6.45
N ALA A 8 14.95 34.75 -5.33
CA ALA A 8 15.75 35.84 -4.78
C ALA A 8 17.18 35.36 -4.47
N PRO A 9 18.20 36.22 -4.64
CA PRO A 9 19.59 35.81 -4.43
C PRO A 9 19.79 35.18 -3.05
N GLY A 10 20.27 33.93 -3.03
CA GLY A 10 20.55 33.18 -1.80
C GLY A 10 19.40 32.32 -1.25
N ILE A 11 18.22 32.33 -1.89
CA ILE A 11 17.11 31.44 -1.51
C ILE A 11 17.03 30.28 -2.52
N PRO A 12 17.15 29.00 -2.11
CA PRO A 12 16.97 27.88 -3.02
C PRO A 12 15.52 27.79 -3.50
N GLU A 13 15.30 27.39 -4.76
CA GLU A 13 13.97 27.19 -5.33
C GLU A 13 13.14 26.25 -4.45
N LEU A 14 11.87 26.63 -4.21
CA LEU A 14 10.94 25.88 -3.34
C LEU A 14 11.58 25.41 -2.02
N ALA A 15 12.39 26.27 -1.39
CA ALA A 15 13.12 25.96 -0.15
C ALA A 15 14.07 24.74 -0.24
N GLY A 16 14.51 24.39 -1.45
CA GLY A 16 15.37 23.22 -1.71
C GLY A 16 14.61 21.90 -1.78
N LEU A 17 13.27 21.92 -1.81
CA LEU A 17 12.44 20.72 -1.87
C LEU A 17 12.45 20.08 -3.27
N CYS A 18 12.28 20.89 -4.32
CA CYS A 18 12.37 20.45 -5.72
C CYS A 18 12.56 21.66 -6.65
N ALA A 19 12.86 21.41 -7.93
CA ALA A 19 12.89 22.47 -8.93
C ALA A 19 11.45 22.87 -9.32
N MET A 20 11.27 24.10 -9.80
CA MET A 20 9.93 24.55 -10.23
C MET A 20 9.33 23.69 -11.34
N ALA A 21 10.17 23.13 -12.23
CA ALA A 21 9.73 22.20 -13.27
C ALA A 21 9.09 20.93 -12.67
N ASP A 22 9.65 20.41 -11.58
CA ASP A 22 9.14 19.21 -10.91
C ASP A 22 7.78 19.48 -10.23
N ALA A 23 7.62 20.64 -9.61
CA ALA A 23 6.37 21.03 -8.95
C ALA A 23 5.17 21.20 -9.91
N THR A 24 5.42 21.35 -11.21
CA THR A 24 4.37 21.51 -12.23
C THR A 24 4.03 20.20 -12.94
N ARG A 25 4.67 19.08 -12.58
CA ARG A 25 4.38 17.78 -13.18
C ARG A 25 2.93 17.37 -12.86
N PRO A 26 2.14 16.92 -13.87
CA PRO A 26 0.81 16.38 -13.60
C PRO A 26 0.92 15.13 -12.72
N GLY A 27 0.45 15.25 -11.48
CA GLY A 27 0.36 14.12 -10.55
C GLY A 27 -0.94 13.33 -10.70
N LEU A 28 -1.04 12.24 -9.95
CA LEU A 28 -2.27 11.46 -9.86
C LEU A 28 -3.40 12.28 -9.23
N GLY A 29 -4.60 12.26 -9.82
CA GLY A 29 -5.77 12.92 -9.27
C GLY A 29 -6.12 12.39 -7.87
N VAL A 30 -6.70 13.24 -7.01
CA VAL A 30 -7.06 12.87 -5.62
C VAL A 30 -8.03 11.68 -5.59
N ASP A 31 -8.97 11.60 -6.54
CA ASP A 31 -9.89 10.46 -6.69
C ASP A 31 -9.15 9.15 -7.00
N ASP A 32 -8.25 9.18 -7.98
CA ASP A 32 -7.45 8.01 -8.36
C ASP A 32 -6.49 7.59 -7.25
N CYS A 33 -5.88 8.56 -6.56
CA CYS A 33 -5.02 8.33 -5.41
C CYS A 33 -5.79 7.61 -4.29
N VAL A 34 -6.96 8.11 -3.91
CA VAL A 34 -7.82 7.46 -2.90
C VAL A 34 -8.25 6.06 -3.35
N ALA A 35 -8.58 5.87 -4.63
CA ALA A 35 -8.94 4.56 -5.15
C ALA A 35 -7.79 3.54 -5.01
N ARG A 36 -6.54 3.95 -5.26
CA ARG A 36 -5.35 3.11 -5.05
C ARG A 36 -5.10 2.83 -3.56
N LEU A 37 -5.18 3.85 -2.70
CA LEU A 37 -5.01 3.68 -1.26
C LEU A 37 -6.01 2.67 -0.68
N LYS A 38 -7.26 2.67 -1.16
CA LYS A 38 -8.27 1.67 -0.78
C LYS A 38 -7.88 0.24 -1.19
N ARG A 39 -7.25 0.05 -2.36
CA ARG A 39 -6.72 -1.25 -2.79
C ARG A 39 -5.58 -1.72 -1.90
N TYR A 40 -4.64 -0.84 -1.56
CA TYR A 40 -3.54 -1.18 -0.64
C TYR A 40 -4.08 -1.53 0.75
N HIS A 41 -5.01 -0.73 1.28
CA HIS A 41 -5.65 -1.01 2.57
C HIS A 41 -6.31 -2.38 2.58
N TYR A 42 -7.07 -2.70 1.53
CA TYR A 42 -7.70 -4.01 1.38
C TYR A 42 -6.66 -5.14 1.37
N LEU A 43 -5.61 -5.03 0.56
CA LEU A 43 -4.58 -6.07 0.48
C LEU A 43 -3.81 -6.27 1.79
N PHE A 44 -3.44 -5.19 2.50
CA PHE A 44 -2.82 -5.33 3.83
C PHE A 44 -3.77 -5.98 4.84
N LYS A 45 -5.06 -5.63 4.81
CA LYS A 45 -6.08 -6.29 5.65
C LYS A 45 -6.18 -7.78 5.33
N ARG A 46 -6.16 -8.17 4.04
CA ARG A 46 -6.18 -9.57 3.61
C ARG A 46 -4.91 -10.31 3.99
N LEU A 47 -3.73 -9.71 3.82
CA LEU A 47 -2.45 -10.29 4.26
C LEU A 47 -2.44 -10.55 5.76
N HIS A 48 -2.87 -9.59 6.58
CA HIS A 48 -3.04 -9.77 8.02
C HIS A 48 -3.92 -10.98 8.35
N GLN A 49 -5.05 -11.13 7.65
CA GLN A 49 -5.96 -12.26 7.82
C GLN A 49 -5.31 -13.59 7.43
N ILE A 50 -4.54 -13.63 6.33
CA ILE A 50 -3.84 -14.84 5.89
C ILE A 50 -2.80 -15.27 6.93
N PHE A 51 -1.95 -14.34 7.36
CA PHE A 51 -0.92 -14.64 8.36
C PHE A 51 -1.52 -15.13 9.68
N THR A 52 -2.57 -14.47 10.17
CA THR A 52 -3.22 -14.86 11.43
C THR A 52 -3.97 -16.19 11.32
N ALA A 53 -4.63 -16.48 10.19
CA ALA A 53 -5.33 -17.74 9.95
C ALA A 53 -4.39 -18.95 9.92
N ARG A 54 -3.16 -18.78 9.42
CA ARG A 54 -2.17 -19.86 9.30
C ARG A 54 -1.29 -20.02 10.53
N LEU A 55 -1.26 -19.01 11.41
CA LEU A 55 -0.35 -18.93 12.54
C LEU A 55 -0.46 -20.11 13.53
N THR A 56 -1.68 -20.55 13.84
CA THR A 56 -1.94 -21.61 14.82
C THR A 56 -1.57 -22.99 14.30
N ALA A 57 -1.68 -23.20 12.99
CA ALA A 57 -1.41 -24.47 12.33
C ALA A 57 0.05 -24.63 11.87
N GLU A 58 0.83 -23.55 11.81
CA GLU A 58 2.21 -23.59 11.31
C GLU A 58 3.16 -24.30 12.31
N PRO A 59 3.78 -25.44 11.92
CA PRO A 59 4.70 -26.16 12.80
C PRO A 59 6.10 -25.55 12.85
N LEU A 60 6.54 -24.83 11.81
CA LEU A 60 7.90 -24.27 11.75
C LEU A 60 7.96 -22.96 12.55
N TYR A 61 8.88 -22.92 13.52
CA TYR A 61 8.96 -21.81 14.47
C TYR A 61 9.33 -20.49 13.77
N GLU A 62 10.28 -20.54 12.83
CA GLU A 62 10.75 -19.40 12.06
C GLU A 62 9.64 -18.80 11.18
N LEU A 63 8.81 -19.65 10.56
CA LEU A 63 7.67 -19.18 9.78
C LEU A 63 6.58 -18.60 10.68
N LYS A 64 6.34 -19.21 11.85
CA LYS A 64 5.37 -18.70 12.83
C LYS A 64 5.74 -17.32 13.34
N THR A 65 7.01 -17.09 13.67
CA THR A 65 7.48 -15.77 14.10
C THR A 65 7.40 -14.75 12.96
N ALA A 66 7.80 -15.14 11.74
CA ALA A 66 7.66 -14.28 10.56
C ALA A 66 6.19 -13.91 10.28
N PHE A 67 5.27 -14.87 10.32
CA PHE A 67 3.83 -14.62 10.13
C PHE A 67 3.28 -13.68 11.21
N SER A 68 3.68 -13.86 12.46
CA SER A 68 3.27 -12.98 13.56
C SER A 68 3.74 -11.54 13.34
N HIS A 69 5.00 -11.38 12.92
CA HIS A 69 5.59 -10.08 12.67
C HIS A 69 4.94 -9.38 11.47
N HIS A 70 4.75 -10.08 10.35
CA HIS A 70 4.11 -9.51 9.17
C HIS A 70 2.63 -9.23 9.39
N ALA A 71 1.92 -10.04 10.19
CA ALA A 71 0.56 -9.73 10.60
C ALA A 71 0.49 -8.39 11.36
N TYR A 72 1.44 -8.14 12.27
CA TYR A 72 1.54 -6.87 12.99
C TYR A 72 1.81 -5.69 12.05
N LEU A 73 2.82 -5.79 11.17
CA LEU A 73 3.14 -4.74 10.19
C LEU A 73 1.95 -4.43 9.26
N CYS A 74 1.24 -5.46 8.80
CA CYS A 74 0.05 -5.28 7.99
C CYS A 74 -1.04 -4.49 8.74
N ALA A 75 -1.23 -4.72 10.04
CA ALA A 75 -2.19 -3.99 10.85
C ALA A 75 -1.79 -2.50 11.04
N GLU A 76 -0.50 -2.22 11.21
CA GLU A 76 0.02 -0.85 11.23
C GLU A 76 -0.25 -0.13 9.89
N HIS A 77 0.01 -0.81 8.76
CA HIS A 77 -0.26 -0.26 7.43
C HIS A 77 -1.76 -0.03 7.18
N VAL A 78 -2.64 -0.95 7.61
CA VAL A 78 -4.10 -0.77 7.56
C VAL A 78 -4.51 0.51 8.31
N SER A 79 -3.96 0.72 9.50
CA SER A 79 -4.27 1.89 10.33
C SER A 79 -3.78 3.19 9.68
N ALA A 80 -2.54 3.20 9.19
CA ALA A 80 -1.96 4.35 8.50
C ALA A 80 -2.73 4.72 7.22
N LEU A 81 -3.09 3.72 6.40
CA LEU A 81 -3.85 3.95 5.17
C LEU A 81 -5.28 4.42 5.45
N ARG A 82 -5.93 3.88 6.49
CA ARG A 82 -7.24 4.37 6.94
C ARG A 82 -7.18 5.85 7.31
N GLN A 83 -6.19 6.24 8.11
CA GLN A 83 -5.99 7.63 8.49
C GLN A 83 -5.79 8.51 7.26
N ARG A 84 -4.90 8.12 6.35
CA ARG A 84 -4.61 8.88 5.14
C ARG A 84 -5.83 9.08 4.25
N VAL A 85 -6.63 8.04 4.05
CA VAL A 85 -7.89 8.16 3.29
C VAL A 85 -8.87 9.10 4.00
N GLY A 86 -8.91 9.10 5.34
CA GLY A 86 -9.72 10.02 6.14
C GLY A 86 -9.27 11.49 6.08
N GLU A 87 -7.99 11.76 5.86
CA GLU A 87 -7.48 13.11 5.59
C GLU A 87 -7.97 13.64 4.24
N MET A 88 -8.25 12.74 3.29
CA MET A 88 -8.62 13.08 1.91
C MET A 88 -10.12 13.03 1.64
N ARG A 89 -10.92 12.41 2.52
CA ARG A 89 -12.36 12.16 2.34
C ARG A 89 -13.14 12.29 3.63
N GLU A 90 -14.35 12.81 3.49
CA GLU A 90 -15.35 12.75 4.56
C GLU A 90 -15.96 11.34 4.66
N PRO A 91 -16.34 10.89 5.87
CA PRO A 91 -17.06 9.63 6.05
C PRO A 91 -18.38 9.57 5.25
N PRO A 92 -18.79 8.39 4.74
CA PRO A 92 -18.16 7.08 4.92
C PRO A 92 -16.96 6.84 3.99
N LEU A 93 -15.88 6.31 4.55
CA LEU A 93 -14.62 6.04 3.85
C LEU A 93 -14.70 4.88 2.83
N GLY A 94 -15.64 3.94 2.99
CA GLY A 94 -15.81 2.79 2.09
C GLY A 94 -14.67 1.76 2.13
N LEU A 95 -13.92 1.68 3.24
CA LEU A 95 -12.76 0.78 3.40
C LEU A 95 -13.13 -0.69 3.65
N GLU A 96 -14.40 -0.96 3.94
CA GLU A 96 -14.92 -2.34 4.13
C GLU A 96 -15.37 -2.98 2.81
N GLN A 97 -15.42 -2.22 1.71
CA GLN A 97 -15.81 -2.74 0.41
C GLN A 97 -14.62 -3.42 -0.28
N VAL A 98 -14.89 -4.49 -1.03
CA VAL A 98 -13.91 -5.10 -1.92
C VAL A 98 -13.64 -4.13 -3.08
N PRO A 99 -12.43 -3.57 -3.21
CA PRO A 99 -12.17 -2.53 -4.20
C PRO A 99 -12.03 -3.09 -5.62
N HIS A 100 -11.77 -4.39 -5.77
CA HIS A 100 -11.76 -5.08 -7.05
C HIS A 100 -11.90 -6.61 -6.84
N PRO A 101 -12.82 -7.30 -7.57
CA PRO A 101 -13.06 -8.74 -7.37
C PRO A 101 -11.81 -9.63 -7.56
N ALA A 102 -10.93 -9.29 -8.50
CA ALA A 102 -9.70 -10.08 -8.70
C ALA A 102 -8.74 -10.03 -7.49
N LEU A 103 -8.79 -8.97 -6.67
CA LEU A 103 -7.96 -8.90 -5.45
C LEU A 103 -8.51 -9.84 -4.36
N GLU A 104 -9.83 -10.00 -4.31
CA GLU A 104 -10.49 -10.96 -3.42
C GLU A 104 -10.12 -12.38 -3.82
N VAL A 105 -10.31 -12.72 -5.11
CA VAL A 105 -9.93 -14.04 -5.65
C VAL A 105 -8.45 -14.36 -5.39
N LEU A 106 -7.54 -13.42 -5.68
CA LEU A 106 -6.11 -13.62 -5.44
C LEU A 106 -5.80 -13.91 -3.97
N ALA A 107 -6.37 -13.13 -3.04
CA ALA A 107 -6.14 -13.33 -1.62
C ALA A 107 -6.78 -14.64 -1.11
N ASP A 108 -7.95 -15.01 -1.62
CA ASP A 108 -8.62 -16.27 -1.29
C ASP A 108 -7.82 -17.49 -1.79
N GLU A 109 -7.26 -17.44 -3.00
CA GLU A 109 -6.40 -18.51 -3.51
C GLU A 109 -5.15 -18.71 -2.66
N VAL A 110 -4.48 -17.62 -2.26
CA VAL A 110 -3.30 -17.72 -1.36
C VAL A 110 -3.70 -18.26 0.02
N LEU A 111 -4.83 -17.81 0.58
CA LEU A 111 -5.33 -18.33 1.85
C LEU A 111 -5.64 -19.83 1.80
N ALA A 112 -6.20 -20.28 0.67
CA ALA A 112 -6.60 -21.66 0.43
C ALA A 112 -5.43 -22.59 0.05
N ALA A 113 -4.18 -22.11 0.03
CA ALA A 113 -3.01 -22.91 -0.32
C ALA A 113 -2.94 -24.21 0.51
N PRO A 114 -2.83 -25.39 -0.15
CA PRO A 114 -2.95 -26.67 0.54
C PRO A 114 -1.71 -26.99 1.40
N THR A 115 -0.55 -26.45 1.05
CA THR A 115 0.69 -26.63 1.81
C THR A 115 1.29 -25.31 2.29
N THR A 116 2.12 -25.36 3.34
CA THR A 116 2.91 -24.20 3.78
C THR A 116 3.86 -23.70 2.68
N ALA A 117 4.42 -24.60 1.85
CA ALA A 117 5.31 -24.21 0.77
C ALA A 117 4.59 -23.35 -0.29
N GLU A 118 3.40 -23.78 -0.73
CA GLU A 118 2.59 -23.02 -1.69
C GLU A 118 2.07 -21.70 -1.09
N LEU A 119 1.70 -21.70 0.19
CA LEU A 119 1.34 -20.48 0.91
C LEU A 119 2.50 -19.47 0.89
N VAL A 120 3.71 -19.91 1.25
CA VAL A 120 4.92 -19.07 1.27
C VAL A 120 5.22 -18.54 -0.13
N LEU A 121 5.10 -19.36 -1.17
CA LEU A 121 5.23 -18.89 -2.56
C LEU A 121 4.18 -17.81 -2.87
N GLY A 122 2.90 -18.05 -2.57
CA GLY A 122 1.84 -17.06 -2.81
C GLY A 122 2.05 -15.74 -2.05
N LEU A 123 2.59 -15.80 -0.82
CA LEU A 123 2.88 -14.61 -0.02
C LEU A 123 4.11 -13.86 -0.54
N TYR A 124 5.23 -14.54 -0.70
CA TYR A 124 6.54 -13.91 -0.87
C TYR A 124 7.03 -13.80 -2.32
N GLU A 125 6.48 -14.58 -3.25
CA GLU A 125 6.77 -14.45 -4.68
C GLU A 125 5.68 -13.68 -5.43
N VAL A 126 4.47 -13.56 -4.86
CA VAL A 126 3.32 -12.94 -5.54
C VAL A 126 2.79 -11.72 -4.79
N LEU A 127 2.11 -11.91 -3.65
CA LEU A 127 1.35 -10.83 -3.01
C LEU A 127 2.24 -9.69 -2.50
N ILE A 128 3.27 -10.01 -1.71
CA ILE A 128 4.14 -8.99 -1.10
C ILE A 128 4.94 -8.24 -2.18
N PRO A 129 5.63 -8.91 -3.13
CA PRO A 129 6.35 -8.20 -4.18
C PRO A 129 5.44 -7.33 -5.04
N ALA A 130 4.25 -7.82 -5.42
CA ALA A 130 3.30 -7.03 -6.21
C ALA A 130 2.80 -5.80 -5.45
N LEU A 131 2.51 -5.94 -4.15
CA LEU A 131 2.10 -4.82 -3.31
C LEU A 131 3.23 -3.81 -3.13
N ALA A 132 4.46 -4.26 -2.90
CA ALA A 132 5.64 -3.41 -2.79
C ALA A 132 5.86 -2.60 -4.09
N ALA A 133 5.88 -3.27 -5.25
CA ALA A 133 6.02 -2.61 -6.55
C ALA A 133 4.89 -1.59 -6.79
N ALA A 134 3.65 -1.92 -6.42
CA ALA A 134 2.53 -1.00 -6.57
C ALA A 134 2.61 0.21 -5.63
N LEU A 135 3.22 0.08 -4.45
CA LEU A 135 3.49 1.18 -3.53
C LEU A 135 4.65 2.06 -4.03
N GLU A 136 5.72 1.47 -4.54
CA GLU A 136 6.82 2.20 -5.17
C GLU A 136 6.33 3.03 -6.36
N GLN A 137 5.49 2.43 -7.21
CA GLN A 137 4.85 3.14 -8.31
C GLN A 137 3.95 4.28 -7.80
N HIS A 138 3.21 4.07 -6.71
CA HIS A 138 2.41 5.14 -6.11
C HIS A 138 3.28 6.32 -5.70
N VAL A 139 4.35 6.07 -4.95
CA VAL A 139 5.32 7.09 -4.52
C VAL A 139 5.88 7.87 -5.71
N ALA A 140 6.23 7.18 -6.80
CA ALA A 140 6.79 7.80 -8.00
C ALA A 140 5.77 8.65 -8.80
N GLU A 141 4.46 8.38 -8.66
CA GLU A 141 3.40 9.09 -9.38
C GLU A 141 2.72 10.18 -8.55
N THR A 142 3.06 10.29 -7.25
CA THR A 142 2.48 11.28 -6.34
C THR A 142 3.48 12.27 -5.73
N ASN A 143 4.80 12.06 -5.91
CA ASN A 143 5.87 12.95 -5.44
C ASN A 143 6.65 13.53 -6.62
#